data_AF-A0A2W4V0J5-F1
#
_entry.id   AF-A0A2W4V0J5-F1
#
_cell.length_a   1.000
_cell.length_b   1.000
_cell.length_c   1.000
_cell.angle_alpha   90.00
_cell.angle_beta   90.00
_cell.angle_gamma   90.00
#
_symmetry.space_group_name_H-M   'P 1'
#
loop_
_entity.id
_entity.type
_entity.pdbx_description
1 polymer ?
#
loop_
_entity_poly.entity_id
_entity_poly.type
_entity_poly.pdbx_seq_one_letter_code
_entity_poly.pdbx_strand_id
1 'polypeptide(L)'
;MRKQRQRRIRQQAQAILFCSILVWMAASFIAAVPAMAFQPQQSPDVLTDYEDVATYQDYAYASSASGEEAVSHKVGGKWEMVCQSDRLFTGFELIEKCSIPIGTARHLKVLKHKGMSHQMFVAGI
;
A
#
# COMPACT_ATOMS: atom_id res chain seq x y z
N MET A 1 -20.07 -46.39 -41.12
CA MET A 1 -18.84 -45.76 -40.54
C MET A 1 -18.78 -44.22 -40.61
N ARG A 2 -19.37 -43.51 -41.60
CA ARG A 2 -19.29 -42.02 -41.70
C ARG A 2 -19.91 -41.22 -40.54
N LYS A 3 -21.03 -41.68 -39.95
CA LYS A 3 -21.74 -40.98 -38.86
C LYS A 3 -20.94 -40.92 -37.54
N GLN A 4 -20.11 -41.92 -37.23
CA GLN A 4 -19.24 -41.92 -36.03
C GLN A 4 -18.06 -40.94 -36.17
N ARG A 5 -17.52 -40.77 -37.39
CA ARG A 5 -16.42 -39.85 -37.67
C ARG A 5 -16.84 -38.38 -37.48
N GLN A 6 -18.06 -38.02 -37.90
CA GLN A 6 -18.61 -36.67 -37.70
C GLN A 6 -18.86 -36.33 -36.22
N ARG A 7 -19.24 -37.30 -35.38
CA ARG A 7 -19.44 -37.06 -33.94
C ARG A 7 -18.11 -36.79 -33.22
N ARG A 8 -17.03 -37.50 -33.58
CA ARG A 8 -15.68 -37.25 -33.03
C ARG A 8 -15.14 -35.88 -33.43
N ILE A 9 -15.36 -35.44 -34.68
CA ILE A 9 -14.91 -34.12 -35.15
C ILE A 9 -15.62 -32.99 -34.40
N ARG A 10 -16.93 -33.12 -34.12
CA ARG A 10 -17.68 -32.13 -33.33
C ARG A 10 -17.20 -32.05 -31.88
N GLN A 11 -16.87 -33.19 -31.27
CA GLN A 11 -16.32 -33.23 -29.90
C GLN A 11 -14.91 -32.63 -29.84
N GLN A 12 -14.06 -32.88 -30.85
CA GLN A 12 -12.73 -32.26 -30.93
C GLN A 12 -12.81 -30.74 -31.15
N ALA A 13 -13.75 -30.27 -31.96
CA ALA A 13 -13.97 -28.84 -32.18
C ALA A 13 -14.47 -28.12 -30.90
N GLN A 14 -15.37 -28.74 -30.14
CA GLN A 14 -15.80 -28.20 -28.84
C GLN A 14 -14.64 -28.13 -27.83
N ALA A 15 -13.82 -29.19 -27.73
CA ALA A 15 -12.70 -29.21 -26.81
C ALA A 15 -11.65 -28.12 -27.12
N ILE A 16 -11.37 -27.88 -28.40
CA ILE A 16 -10.43 -26.82 -28.83
C ILE A 16 -10.97 -25.43 -28.48
N LEU A 17 -12.28 -25.19 -28.67
CA LEU A 17 -12.92 -23.92 -28.30
C LEU A 17 -12.91 -23.69 -26.78
N PHE A 18 -13.13 -24.73 -25.98
CA PHE A 18 -13.04 -24.61 -24.52
C PHE A 18 -11.60 -24.33 -24.06
N CYS A 19 -10.61 -25.00 -24.64
CA CYS A 19 -9.21 -24.75 -24.31
C CYS A 19 -8.77 -23.33 -24.70
N SER A 20 -9.20 -22.80 -25.85
CA SER A 20 -8.83 -21.43 -26.25
C SER A 20 -9.47 -20.37 -25.34
N ILE A 21 -10.72 -20.58 -24.91
CA ILE A 21 -11.40 -19.70 -23.95
C ILE A 21 -10.70 -19.74 -22.58
N LEU A 22 -10.32 -20.93 -22.11
CA LEU A 22 -9.61 -21.08 -20.83
C LEU A 22 -8.23 -20.39 -20.83
N VAL A 23 -7.48 -20.52 -21.92
CA VAL A 23 -6.19 -19.82 -22.08
C VAL A 23 -6.39 -18.30 -22.10
N TRP A 24 -7.45 -17.81 -22.76
CA TRP A 24 -7.75 -16.39 -22.82
C TRP A 24 -8.20 -15.81 -21.47
N MET A 25 -9.00 -16.56 -20.71
CA MET A 25 -9.35 -16.20 -19.32
C MET A 25 -8.10 -16.19 -18.42
N ALA A 26 -7.26 -17.23 -18.47
CA ALA A 26 -6.05 -17.31 -17.65
C ALA A 26 -5.07 -16.15 -17.93
N ALA A 27 -4.90 -15.76 -19.19
CA ALA A 27 -4.07 -14.60 -19.56
C ALA A 27 -4.65 -13.27 -19.04
N SER A 28 -5.98 -13.14 -19.03
CA SER A 28 -6.66 -11.92 -18.56
C SER A 28 -6.57 -11.73 -17.04
N PHE A 29 -6.42 -12.82 -16.27
CA PHE A 29 -6.23 -12.73 -14.81
C PHE A 29 -4.84 -12.22 -14.40
N ILE A 30 -3.80 -12.43 -15.21
CA ILE A 30 -2.43 -12.01 -14.86
C ILE A 30 -2.22 -10.50 -15.02
N ALA A 31 -2.98 -9.84 -15.91
CA ALA A 31 -2.88 -8.40 -16.14
C ALA A 31 -3.69 -7.54 -15.15
N ALA A 32 -4.60 -8.13 -14.37
CA ALA A 32 -5.45 -7.39 -13.43
C ALA A 32 -4.81 -7.18 -12.04
N VAL A 33 -3.69 -7.83 -11.76
CA VAL A 33 -3.04 -7.79 -10.44
C VAL A 33 -2.31 -6.46 -10.12
N PRO A 34 -1.74 -5.67 -11.06
CA PRO A 34 -0.97 -4.49 -10.65
C PRO A 34 -1.82 -3.27 -10.26
N ALA A 35 -3.13 -3.25 -10.56
CA ALA A 35 -3.96 -2.07 -10.33
C ALA A 35 -4.35 -1.86 -8.85
N MET A 36 -4.25 -2.88 -8.01
CA MET A 36 -4.54 -2.73 -6.57
C MET A 36 -3.36 -2.16 -5.76
N ALA A 37 -2.17 -2.02 -6.36
CA ALA A 37 -1.00 -1.44 -5.69
C ALA A 37 -1.02 0.10 -5.65
N PHE A 38 -1.92 0.76 -6.39
CA PHE A 38 -2.04 2.21 -6.49
C PHE A 38 -3.46 2.71 -6.22
N GLN A 39 -4.20 2.05 -5.33
CA GLN A 39 -5.33 2.76 -4.74
C GLN A 39 -4.76 3.83 -3.81
N PRO A 40 -5.11 5.13 -3.97
CA PRO A 40 -4.81 6.13 -2.96
C PRO A 40 -5.42 5.62 -1.67
N GLN A 41 -4.57 5.16 -0.76
CA GLN A 41 -4.99 4.59 0.51
C GLN A 41 -5.75 5.71 1.22
N GLN A 42 -7.06 5.53 1.39
CA GLN A 42 -7.90 6.55 1.99
C GLN A 42 -7.28 6.97 3.32
N SER A 43 -7.03 8.28 3.45
CA SER A 43 -6.50 8.87 4.67
C SER A 43 -7.35 8.39 5.86
N PRO A 44 -6.75 7.96 6.97
CA PRO A 44 -7.50 7.63 8.17
C PRO A 44 -8.42 8.78 8.59
N ASP A 45 -9.66 8.49 8.95
CA ASP A 45 -10.63 9.52 9.39
C ASP A 45 -10.09 10.37 10.55
N VAL A 46 -9.25 9.76 11.41
CA VAL A 46 -8.59 10.42 12.55
C VAL A 46 -7.53 11.46 12.14
N LEU A 47 -7.16 11.52 10.85
CA LEU A 47 -6.18 12.45 10.29
C LEU A 47 -6.81 13.36 9.22
N THR A 48 -8.15 13.47 9.17
CA THR A 48 -8.87 14.24 8.13
C THR A 48 -8.53 15.73 8.12
N ASP A 49 -8.15 16.29 9.27
CA ASP A 49 -7.82 17.72 9.41
C ASP A 49 -6.41 18.06 8.89
N TYR A 50 -5.64 17.06 8.46
CA TYR A 50 -4.28 17.23 7.95
C TYR A 50 -4.25 17.23 6.43
N GLU A 51 -3.41 18.09 5.86
CA GLU A 51 -3.33 18.32 4.42
C GLU A 51 -2.54 17.23 3.69
N ASP A 52 -1.50 16.69 4.33
CA ASP A 52 -0.65 15.64 3.77
C ASP A 52 -0.63 14.43 4.68
N VAL A 53 -1.04 13.27 4.13
CA VAL A 53 -1.13 12.01 4.88
C VAL A 53 -0.49 10.89 4.06
N ALA A 54 0.45 10.19 4.68
CA ALA A 54 1.15 9.05 4.12
C ALA A 54 0.97 7.81 5.01
N THR A 55 0.68 6.67 4.40
CA THR A 55 0.48 5.39 5.08
C THR A 55 1.63 4.41 4.80
N TYR A 56 2.08 3.69 5.82
CA TYR A 56 3.10 2.64 5.70
C TYR A 56 2.94 1.58 6.80
N GLN A 57 2.83 0.31 6.42
CA GLN A 57 2.78 -0.85 7.34
C GLN A 57 1.88 -0.61 8.56
N ASP A 58 0.61 -0.25 8.31
CA ASP A 58 -0.40 0.03 9.34
C ASP A 58 -0.16 1.29 10.19
N TYR A 59 0.85 2.10 9.88
CA TYR A 59 0.98 3.45 10.41
C TYR A 59 0.54 4.47 9.38
N ALA A 60 0.03 5.61 9.85
CA ALA A 60 -0.19 6.78 9.04
C ALA A 60 0.48 7.98 9.70
N TYR A 61 1.16 8.77 8.88
CA TYR A 61 1.80 10.01 9.26
C TYR A 61 1.09 11.15 8.56
N ALA A 62 0.76 12.17 9.32
CA ALA A 62 0.10 13.36 8.82
C ALA A 62 0.88 14.61 9.16
N SER A 63 0.79 15.61 8.29
CA SER A 63 1.33 16.94 8.54
C SER A 63 0.51 18.05 7.91
N SER A 64 0.54 19.22 8.53
CA SER A 64 -0.08 20.45 8.01
C SER A 64 0.99 21.45 7.55
N ALA A 65 0.59 22.42 6.72
CA ALA A 65 1.45 23.54 6.32
C ALA A 65 1.88 24.43 7.50
N SER A 66 1.10 24.47 8.59
CA SER A 66 1.47 25.18 9.82
C SER A 66 2.57 24.48 10.63
N GLY A 67 2.92 23.24 10.26
CA GLY A 67 4.01 22.47 10.88
C GLY A 67 3.57 21.47 11.94
N GLU A 68 2.26 21.29 12.14
CA GLU A 68 1.71 20.28 13.03
C GLU A 68 1.88 18.90 12.40
N GLU A 69 2.14 17.90 13.24
CA GLU A 69 2.31 16.51 12.79
C GLU A 69 1.55 15.55 13.70
N ALA A 70 1.00 14.50 13.10
CA ALA A 70 0.31 13.45 13.83
C ALA A 70 0.69 12.08 13.28
N VAL A 71 0.60 11.08 14.16
CA VAL A 71 0.79 9.68 13.81
C VAL A 71 -0.40 8.88 14.32
N SER A 72 -0.94 8.03 13.46
CA SER A 72 -1.90 7.00 13.83
C SER A 72 -1.41 5.60 13.49
N HIS A 73 -1.95 4.60 14.18
CA HIS A 73 -1.64 3.19 13.98
C HIS A 73 -2.93 2.40 13.86
N LYS A 74 -2.95 1.39 12.98
CA LYS A 74 -4.12 0.57 12.72
C LYS A 74 -4.12 -0.65 13.64
N VAL A 75 -4.99 -0.66 14.64
CA VAL A 75 -5.15 -1.76 15.60
C VAL A 75 -6.53 -2.39 15.40
N GLY A 76 -6.58 -3.70 15.17
CA GLY A 76 -7.84 -4.42 14.99
C GLY A 76 -8.70 -3.89 13.82
N GLY A 77 -8.07 -3.33 12.80
CA GLY A 77 -8.74 -2.76 11.64
C GLY A 77 -9.19 -1.30 11.79
N LYS A 78 -9.05 -0.70 12.98
CA LYS A 78 -9.38 0.70 13.26
C LYS A 78 -8.11 1.53 13.42
N TRP A 79 -8.17 2.78 12.98
CA TRP A 79 -7.08 3.72 13.14
C TRP A 79 -7.20 4.44 14.49
N GLU A 80 -6.11 4.48 15.23
CA GLU A 80 -6.01 5.13 16.54
C GLU A 80 -4.87 6.13 16.52
N MET A 81 -5.10 7.33 17.06
CA MET A 81 -4.07 8.35 17.16
C MET A 81 -3.06 7.95 18.25
N VAL A 82 -1.79 7.85 17.87
CA VAL A 82 -0.70 7.47 18.76
C VAL A 82 0.02 8.71 19.28
N CYS A 83 0.17 9.72 18.43
CA CYS A 83 1.01 10.88 18.72
C CYS A 83 0.52 12.09 17.94
N GLN A 84 0.62 13.27 18.56
CA GLN A 84 0.34 14.55 17.92
C GLN A 84 1.33 15.60 18.45
N SER A 85 1.68 16.54 17.59
CA SER A 85 2.58 17.64 17.91
C SER A 85 2.18 18.87 17.11
N ASP A 86 2.32 20.04 17.73
CA ASP A 86 2.11 21.36 17.12
C ASP A 86 3.31 21.80 16.25
N ARG A 87 4.38 20.99 16.25
CA ARG A 87 5.61 21.20 15.50
C ARG A 87 6.08 19.91 14.84
N LEU A 88 7.03 20.06 13.92
CA LEU A 88 7.67 18.92 13.25
C LEU A 88 8.39 18.01 14.27
N PHE A 89 8.05 16.73 14.26
CA PHE A 89 8.74 15.70 15.01
C PHE A 89 10.19 15.56 14.52
N THR A 90 11.12 15.39 15.45
CA THR A 90 12.42 14.81 15.10
C THR A 90 12.28 13.29 14.92
N GLY A 91 13.24 12.66 14.23
CA GLY A 91 13.25 11.19 14.11
C GLY A 91 13.32 10.47 15.47
N PHE A 92 13.97 11.11 16.45
CA PHE A 92 14.07 10.61 17.82
C PHE A 92 12.73 10.66 18.55
N GLU A 93 11.95 11.75 18.39
CA GLU A 93 10.64 11.87 19.02
C GLU A 93 9.64 10.85 18.48
N LEU A 94 9.71 10.50 17.20
CA LEU A 94 8.91 9.42 16.64
C LEU A 94 9.19 8.07 17.32
N ILE A 95 10.44 7.82 17.70
CA ILE A 95 10.85 6.56 18.33
C ILE A 95 10.53 6.58 19.83
N GLU A 96 10.96 7.61 20.55
CA GLU A 96 10.83 7.64 22.01
C GLU A 96 9.45 8.09 22.49
N LYS A 97 8.88 9.15 21.90
CA LYS A 97 7.61 9.70 22.37
C LYS A 97 6.43 8.97 21.75
N CYS A 98 6.52 8.67 20.45
CA CYS A 98 5.44 8.02 19.72
C CYS A 98 5.57 6.48 19.66
N SER A 99 6.62 5.90 20.24
CA SER A 99 6.86 4.44 20.30
C SER A 99 6.84 3.75 18.92
N ILE A 100 7.23 4.46 17.86
CA ILE A 100 7.21 3.91 16.50
C ILE A 100 8.48 3.09 16.25
N PRO A 101 8.39 1.90 15.64
CA PRO A 101 9.57 1.14 15.22
C PRO A 101 10.50 1.98 14.33
N ILE A 102 11.81 1.91 14.58
CA ILE A 102 12.81 2.73 13.88
C ILE A 102 12.72 2.65 12.34
N GLY A 103 12.43 1.46 11.79
CA GLY A 103 12.27 1.26 10.35
C GLY A 103 11.07 2.03 9.79
N THR A 104 9.94 1.98 10.49
CA THR A 104 8.71 2.71 10.16
C THR A 104 8.92 4.22 10.30
N ALA A 105 9.51 4.69 11.40
CA ALA A 105 9.79 6.11 11.62
C ALA A 105 10.65 6.72 10.51
N ARG A 106 11.71 5.99 10.09
CA ARG A 106 12.54 6.39 8.95
C ARG A 106 11.74 6.46 7.66
N HIS A 107 10.90 5.46 7.39
CA HIS A 107 10.11 5.41 6.16
C HIS A 107 9.08 6.54 6.09
N LEU A 108 8.35 6.80 7.18
CA LEU A 108 7.36 7.88 7.27
C LEU A 108 7.99 9.26 7.04
N LYS A 109 9.17 9.51 7.64
CA LYS A 109 9.94 10.76 7.39
C LYS A 109 10.36 10.91 5.93
N VAL A 110 10.81 9.82 5.29
CA VAL A 110 11.24 9.83 3.89
C VAL A 110 10.06 10.05 2.94
N LEU A 111 8.92 9.41 3.21
CA LEU A 111 7.71 9.58 2.40
C LEU A 111 7.22 11.04 2.39
N LYS A 112 7.34 11.73 3.52
CA LYS A 112 6.97 13.15 3.67
C LYS A 112 8.02 14.13 3.10
N HIS A 113 9.31 13.86 3.29
CA HIS A 113 10.39 14.73 2.81
C HIS A 113 10.97 14.28 1.46
N LYS A 114 10.15 14.23 0.39
CA LYS A 114 10.61 13.99 -1.00
C LYS A 114 11.54 15.10 -1.56
N GLY A 115 12.36 15.76 -0.74
CA GLY A 115 13.20 16.88 -1.16
C GLY A 115 14.35 17.34 -0.26
N MET A 116 14.74 16.64 0.83
CA MET A 116 15.93 17.05 1.60
C MET A 116 16.88 15.91 1.98
N SER A 117 18.14 16.30 2.00
CA SER A 117 19.37 15.52 2.02
C SER A 117 19.46 14.47 3.13
N HIS A 118 20.10 13.36 2.78
CA HIS A 118 20.51 12.28 3.66
C HIS A 118 21.49 12.78 4.74
N GLN A 119 21.02 13.45 5.79
CA GLN A 119 21.77 13.45 7.05
C GLN A 119 21.49 12.13 7.76
N MET A 120 22.24 11.11 7.34
CA MET A 120 22.36 9.87 8.09
C MET A 120 23.09 10.19 9.39
N PHE A 121 22.36 10.25 10.50
CA PHE A 121 22.98 10.17 11.81
C PHE A 121 23.45 8.74 12.03
N VAL A 122 24.75 8.53 11.82
CA VAL A 122 25.45 7.34 12.32
C VAL A 122 25.75 7.63 13.79
N ALA A 123 25.18 6.83 14.70
CA ALA A 123 25.57 6.88 16.10
C ALA A 123 27.08 6.59 16.18
N GLY A 124 27.85 7.58 16.63
CA GLY A 124 29.29 7.43 16.85
C GLY A 124 29.52 6.34 17.89
N ILE A 125 30.30 5.34 17.50
CA ILE A 125 30.89 4.33 18.38
C ILE A 125 32.14 4.94 19.03
#